data_AF-A0A1G6LD46-F1
#
_entry.id   AF-A0A1G6LD46-F1
#
_cell.length_a   1.000
_cell.length_b   1.000
_cell.length_c   1.000
_cell.angle_alpha   90.00
_cell.angle_beta   90.00
_cell.angle_gamma   90.00
#
_symmetry.space_group_name_H-M   'P 1'
#
loop_
_entity.id
_entity.type
_entity.pdbx_description
1 polymer ?
#
loop_
_entity_poly.entity_id
_entity_poly.type
_entity_poly.pdbx_seq_one_letter_code
_entity_poly.pdbx_strand_id
1 'polypeptide(L)' 'MANRLPLLITLAGVAVLFLSIAFVFALVVGAMFFGGIEFTGGHMDATAPALQLRLAA' A
#
# COMPACT_ATOMS: atom_id res chain seq x y z
N MET A 1 -22.70 19.13 -33.22
CA MET A 1 -21.90 18.00 -32.68
C MET A 1 -21.13 18.52 -31.48
N ALA A 2 -21.54 18.14 -30.26
CA ALA A 2 -20.89 18.62 -29.04
C ALA A 2 -19.51 17.98 -28.88
N ASN A 3 -18.49 18.79 -28.61
CA ASN A 3 -17.12 18.31 -28.39
C ASN A 3 -17.07 17.51 -27.09
N ARG A 4 -16.94 16.18 -27.18
CA ARG A 4 -16.88 15.29 -26.01
C ARG A 4 -15.50 15.19 -25.38
N LEU A 5 -14.47 15.81 -25.97
CA LEU A 5 -13.10 15.80 -25.45
C LEU A 5 -13.01 16.20 -23.96
N PRO A 6 -13.62 17.30 -23.50
CA PRO A 6 -13.55 17.70 -22.09
C PRO A 6 -14.15 16.66 -21.15
N LEU A 7 -15.23 15.99 -21.58
CA LEU A 7 -15.90 14.94 -20.83
C LEU A 7 -15.05 13.66 -20.77
N LEU A 8 -14.34 13.32 -21.85
CA LEU A 8 -13.43 12.19 -21.86
C LEU A 8 -12.22 12.42 -20.95
N ILE A 9 -11.71 13.65 -20.90
CA ILE A 9 -10.58 14.01 -20.01
C ILE A 9 -11.00 13.90 -18.54
N THR A 10 -12.17 14.43 -18.17
CA THR A 10 -12.66 14.31 -16.78
C THR A 10 -12.94 12.86 -16.41
N LEU A 11 -13.51 12.08 -17.32
CA LEU A 11 -13.74 10.65 -17.11
C LEU A 11 -12.43 9.88 -16.89
N ALA A 12 -11.40 10.17 -17.68
CA ALA A 12 -10.08 9.56 -17.50
C ALA A 12 -9.47 9.93 -16.12
N GLY A 13 -9.56 11.19 -15.71
CA GLY A 13 -9.09 11.61 -14.38
C GLY A 13 -9.81 10.92 -13.23
N VAL A 14 -11.14 10.81 -13.31
CA VAL A 14 -11.96 10.09 -12.31
C VAL A 14 -11.62 8.60 -12.29
N ALA A 15 -11.41 7.98 -13.45
CA ALA A 15 -11.04 6.57 -13.54
C ALA A 15 -9.68 6.30 -12.86
N VAL A 16 -8.69 7.17 -13.09
CA VAL A 16 -7.37 7.07 -12.43
C VAL A 16 -7.51 7.23 -10.92
N LEU A 17 -8.25 8.24 -10.46
CA LEU A 17 -8.50 8.47 -9.03
C LEU A 17 -9.15 7.24 -8.37
N PHE A 18 -10.20 6.72 -8.99
CA PHE A 18 -10.91 5.55 -8.51
C PHE A 18 -9.99 4.32 -8.46
N LEU A 19 -9.20 4.09 -9.52
CA LEU A 19 -8.25 2.99 -9.58
C LEU A 19 -7.18 3.10 -8.48
N SER A 20 -6.65 4.30 -8.23
CA SER A 20 -5.68 4.53 -7.15
C SER A 20 -6.26 4.22 -5.77
N ILE A 21 -7.50 4.62 -5.51
CA ILE A 21 -8.19 4.32 -4.24
C ILE A 21 -8.41 2.81 -4.10
N ALA A 22 -8.91 2.15 -5.15
CA ALA A 22 -9.12 0.70 -5.16
C ALA A 22 -7.82 -0.07 -4.94
N PHE A 23 -6.72 0.40 -5.54
CA PHE A 23 -5.40 -0.18 -5.36
C PHE A 23 -4.90 -0.06 -3.92
N VAL A 24 -4.97 1.13 -3.31
CA VAL A 24 -4.59 1.32 -1.90
C VAL A 24 -5.47 0.47 -0.98
N PHE A 25 -6.78 0.42 -1.24
CA PHE A 25 -7.70 -0.40 -0.49
C PHE A 25 -7.34 -1.89 -0.57
N ALA A 26 -7.02 -2.39 -1.76
CA ALA A 26 -6.57 -3.76 -1.96
C ALA A 26 -5.26 -4.05 -1.21
N LEU A 27 -4.32 -3.11 -1.16
CA LEU A 27 -3.08 -3.24 -0.37
C LEU A 27 -3.37 -3.31 1.14
N VAL A 28 -4.26 -2.46 1.65
CA VAL A 28 -4.65 -2.46 3.07
C VAL A 28 -5.33 -3.78 3.44
N VAL A 29 -6.29 -4.21 2.62
CA VAL A 29 -6.98 -5.50 2.80
C VAL A 29 -5.98 -6.65 2.72
N GLY A 30 -5.09 -6.65 1.72
CA GLY A 30 -4.02 -7.64 1.62
C GLY A 30 -3.15 -7.69 2.87
N ALA A 31 -2.72 -6.54 3.39
CA ALA A 31 -1.93 -6.46 4.61
C ALA A 31 -2.69 -7.01 5.84
N MET A 32 -3.99 -6.75 5.95
CA MET A 32 -4.84 -7.24 7.06
C MET A 32 -4.96 -8.77 7.07
N PHE A 33 -5.06 -9.41 5.91
CA PHE A 33 -5.28 -10.86 5.82
C PHE A 33 -3.99 -11.68 5.70
N PHE A 34 -2.95 -11.13 5.10
CA PHE A 34 -1.68 -11.83 4.87
C PHE A 34 -0.60 -11.49 5.91
N GLY A 35 -0.90 -10.66 6.93
CA GLY A 35 0.06 -10.29 7.99
C GLY A 35 1.13 -9.28 7.55
N GLY A 36 0.93 -8.63 6.40
CA GLY A 36 1.95 -7.88 5.68
C GLY A 36 2.63 -8.76 4.62
N ILE A 37 3.09 -8.15 3.54
CA ILE A 37 3.94 -8.84 2.57
C ILE A 37 5.29 -9.07 3.26
N GLU A 38 5.65 -10.33 3.54
CA GLU A 38 7.03 -10.67 3.91
C GLU A 38 7.92 -10.26 2.73
N PHE A 39 8.56 -9.10 2.82
CA PHE A 39 9.64 -8.75 1.92
C PHE A 39 10.72 -9.81 2.15
N THR A 40 10.84 -10.76 1.23
CA THR A 40 11.89 -11.78 1.11
C THR A 40 13.26 -11.12 0.88
N GLY A 41 13.69 -10.36 1.88
CA GLY A 41 14.78 -9.40 1.83
C GLY A 41 15.11 -8.92 3.24
N GLY A 42 15.33 -9.86 4.15
CA GLY A 42 16.11 -9.68 5.39
C GLY A 42 15.87 -8.37 6.15
N HIS A 43 14.62 -8.01 6.43
CA HIS A 43 14.37 -7.05 7.50
C HIS A 43 14.63 -7.78 8.81
N MET A 44 15.89 -7.63 9.27
CA MET A 44 16.32 -7.96 10.62
C MET A 44 15.22 -7.53 11.59
N ASP A 45 14.73 -8.50 12.36
CA ASP A 45 13.91 -8.26 13.53
C ASP A 45 14.48 -7.08 14.33
N ALA A 46 13.79 -5.93 14.27
CA ALA A 46 14.03 -4.82 15.19
C ALA A 46 13.70 -5.21 16.65
N THR A 47 13.26 -6.45 16.88
CA THR A 47 13.03 -7.08 18.19
C THR A 47 14.31 -7.62 18.85
N ALA A 48 15.40 -7.81 18.09
CA ALA A 48 16.67 -8.33 18.63
C ALA A 48 17.38 -7.44 19.67
N PRO A 49 17.47 -6.09 19.55
CA PRO A 49 18.22 -5.28 20.50
C PRO A 49 17.54 -5.17 21.88
N ALA A 50 16.23 -5.43 21.99
CA ALA A 50 15.51 -5.36 23.27
C ALA A 50 15.81 -6.58 24.18
N LEU A 51 16.07 -7.75 23.60
CA LEU A 51 16.43 -8.96 24.35
C LEU A 51 17.87 -8.88 24.86
N GLN A 52 18.79 -8.34 24.06
CA GLN A 52 20.19 -8.20 24.46
C GLN A 52 20.40 -7.16 25.57
N LEU A 53 19.64 -6.05 25.56
CA LEU A 53 19.71 -5.05 26.63
C LEU A 53 19.19 -5.58 27.98
N ARG A 54 18.22 -6.51 27.98
CA ARG A 54 17.72 -7.18 29.20
C ARG A 54 18.63 -8.27 29.74
N LEU A 55 19.54 -8.79 28.92
CA LEU A 55 20.53 -9.79 29.35
C LEU A 55 21.84 -9.14 29.80
N ALA A 56 22.07 -7.88 29.41
CA ALA A 56 23.24 -7.09 29.80
C ALA A 56 23.01 -6.19 31.03
N ALA A 57 21.77 -6.07 31.52
CA ALA A 57 21.38 -5.33 32.72
C ALA A 57 20.97 -6.30 33.84
#